data_AF-A0A0U3MTJ7-F1
#
_entry.id   AF-A0A0U3MTJ7-F1
#
_cell.length_a   1.000
_cell.length_b   1.000
_cell.length_c   1.000
_cell.angle_alpha   90.00
_cell.angle_beta   90.00
_cell.angle_gamma   90.00
#
_symmetry.space_group_name_H-M   'P 1'
#
loop_
_entity.id
_entity.type
_entity.pdbx_description
1 polymer ?
#
loop_
_entity_poly.entity_id
_entity_poly.type
_entity_poly.pdbx_seq_one_letter_code
_entity_poly.pdbx_strand_id
1 'polypeptide(L)'
;MTRHGFAFTVIAALALPSLASAQDTVPPSQGADPLTGRDAVQVDCQAQFDALDLDGDGFLSQSEAAREEARTMIDGIVIGEQGLTRDQFLEVCDSHTWSQSAPESGAPFEGANSFTEEQARDRAMAWNVSNVSQLTLDDQGIWRGTGTVDGQPVSVAVDYRGNVVTTPAAQ
;
A
#
# COMPACT_ATOMS: atom_id res chain seq x y z
N MET A 1 -86.94 15.37 -9.26
CA MET A 1 -86.11 14.46 -10.06
C MET A 1 -84.71 15.06 -10.16
N THR A 2 -83.68 14.32 -9.69
CA THR A 2 -82.29 14.27 -10.24
C THR A 2 -81.51 15.60 -10.27
N ARG A 3 -80.28 15.79 -9.75
CA ARG A 3 -79.06 14.97 -9.81
C ARG A 3 -77.96 15.62 -8.94
N HIS A 4 -76.97 14.81 -8.56
CA HIS A 4 -75.81 15.14 -7.71
C HIS A 4 -74.76 16.04 -8.39
N GLY A 5 -73.90 16.68 -7.58
CA GLY A 5 -72.64 17.29 -8.00
C GLY A 5 -71.72 17.61 -6.81
N PHE A 6 -70.66 16.83 -6.68
CA PHE A 6 -69.56 16.92 -5.69
C PHE A 6 -68.77 18.24 -5.78
N ALA A 7 -68.13 18.68 -4.69
CA ALA A 7 -66.67 18.53 -4.52
C ALA A 7 -66.01 19.55 -3.55
N PHE A 8 -64.84 19.12 -3.07
CA PHE A 8 -63.71 19.84 -2.46
C PHE A 8 -63.73 20.16 -0.96
N THR A 9 -63.17 19.18 -0.24
CA THR A 9 -62.49 19.32 1.05
C THR A 9 -61.12 19.98 0.86
N VAL A 10 -60.80 20.98 1.69
CA VAL A 10 -59.42 21.40 2.00
C VAL A 10 -59.30 21.42 3.52
N ILE A 11 -58.51 20.49 4.08
CA ILE A 11 -58.21 20.42 5.52
C ILE A 11 -56.97 21.28 5.76
N ALA A 12 -57.13 22.31 6.59
CA ALA A 12 -56.03 23.14 7.07
C ALA A 12 -55.15 22.36 8.05
N ALA A 13 -53.83 22.40 7.85
CA ALA A 13 -52.84 21.81 8.73
C ALA A 13 -52.74 22.61 10.04
N LEU A 14 -52.98 21.95 11.17
CA LEU A 14 -52.65 22.44 12.51
C LEU A 14 -51.27 21.93 12.89
N ALA A 15 -50.33 22.84 13.17
CA ALA A 15 -49.07 22.51 13.79
C ALA A 15 -49.28 22.14 15.27
N LEU A 16 -48.62 21.09 15.73
CA LEU A 16 -48.52 20.71 17.14
C LEU A 16 -47.04 20.75 17.59
N PRO A 17 -46.77 21.14 18.86
CA PRO A 17 -45.43 21.33 19.38
C PRO A 17 -44.77 20.00 19.81
N SER A 18 -43.44 20.00 19.71
CA SER A 18 -42.53 18.94 20.13
C SER A 18 -42.67 18.57 21.60
N LEU A 19 -42.73 17.27 21.88
CA LEU A 19 -42.42 16.70 23.18
C LEU A 19 -41.33 15.64 23.00
N ALA A 20 -40.20 15.89 23.64
CA ALA A 20 -39.14 14.92 23.83
C ALA A 20 -39.64 13.76 24.70
N SER A 21 -39.19 12.54 24.40
CA SER A 21 -39.19 11.44 25.34
C SER A 21 -37.87 10.69 25.14
N ALA A 22 -37.07 10.70 26.20
CA ALA A 22 -35.84 9.94 26.32
C ALA A 22 -36.18 8.43 26.35
N GLN A 23 -35.35 7.65 25.65
CA GLN A 23 -35.23 6.22 25.90
C GLN A 23 -33.74 5.90 25.91
N ASP A 24 -33.31 5.38 27.06
CA ASP A 24 -31.97 4.90 27.36
C ASP A 24 -31.51 3.87 26.32
N THR A 25 -30.47 4.22 25.57
CA THR A 25 -29.58 3.22 24.99
C THR A 25 -28.16 3.52 25.43
N VAL A 26 -27.59 2.51 26.09
CA VAL A 26 -26.23 2.42 26.60
C VAL A 26 -25.24 3.03 25.60
N PRO A 27 -24.38 3.97 26.02
CA PRO A 27 -23.35 4.52 25.13
C PRO A 27 -22.42 3.37 24.74
N PRO A 28 -22.09 3.17 23.44
CA PRO A 28 -20.96 2.34 23.12
C PRO A 28 -19.75 2.96 23.81
N SER A 29 -19.20 2.21 24.76
CA SER A 29 -17.91 2.46 25.37
C SER A 29 -16.92 2.75 24.26
N GLN A 30 -16.52 4.02 24.14
CA GLN A 30 -15.40 4.43 23.32
C GLN A 30 -14.14 3.87 23.96
N GLY A 31 -13.89 2.59 23.75
CA GLY A 31 -12.54 2.11 23.61
C GLY A 31 -12.00 2.83 22.38
N ALA A 32 -11.18 3.84 22.61
CA ALA A 32 -10.36 4.42 21.57
C ALA A 32 -9.50 3.29 21.02
N ASP A 33 -9.93 2.73 19.90
CA ASP A 33 -9.05 1.95 19.05
C ASP A 33 -7.89 2.89 18.70
N PRO A 34 -6.62 2.52 18.91
CA PRO A 34 -5.48 3.40 18.61
C PRO A 34 -5.32 3.65 17.09
N LEU A 35 -6.30 3.24 16.27
CA LEU A 35 -6.35 3.38 14.83
C LEU A 35 -7.26 4.53 14.36
N THR A 36 -8.10 5.13 15.23
CA THR A 36 -8.90 6.32 14.90
C THR A 36 -8.09 7.62 14.92
N GLY A 37 -6.95 7.59 14.23
CA GLY A 37 -6.04 8.71 14.01
C GLY A 37 -5.11 8.52 12.81
N ARG A 38 -5.40 7.54 11.92
CA ARG A 38 -4.67 7.31 10.67
C ARG A 38 -5.15 8.16 9.50
N ASP A 39 -5.92 9.21 9.73
CA ASP A 39 -6.20 10.25 8.73
C ASP A 39 -5.00 11.21 8.50
N ALA A 40 -3.78 10.76 8.77
CA ALA A 40 -2.55 11.45 8.38
C ALA A 40 -2.12 10.90 7.01
N VAL A 41 -2.67 11.51 5.95
CA VAL A 41 -2.55 11.14 4.54
C VAL A 41 -3.35 9.87 4.23
N GLN A 42 -4.61 10.04 3.82
CA GLN A 42 -5.19 9.06 2.91
C GLN A 42 -4.25 9.06 1.70
N VAL A 43 -3.41 8.03 1.61
CA VAL A 43 -2.54 7.83 0.48
C VAL A 43 -3.48 7.75 -0.72
N ASP A 44 -3.47 8.79 -1.57
CA ASP A 44 -4.29 8.78 -2.77
C ASP A 44 -3.65 7.79 -3.75
N CYS A 45 -3.95 6.52 -3.52
CA CYS A 45 -3.45 5.41 -4.32
C CYS A 45 -3.92 5.54 -5.77
N GLN A 46 -5.07 6.15 -6.01
CA GLN A 46 -5.50 6.42 -7.39
C GLN A 46 -4.60 7.46 -8.04
N ALA A 47 -4.34 8.58 -7.37
CA ALA A 47 -3.44 9.61 -7.90
C ALA A 47 -2.00 9.11 -8.06
N GLN A 48 -1.53 8.20 -7.20
CA GLN A 48 -0.21 7.57 -7.38
C GLN A 48 -0.18 6.64 -8.57
N PHE A 49 -1.21 5.82 -8.76
CA PHE A 49 -1.33 4.99 -9.94
C PHE A 49 -1.29 5.86 -11.20
N ASP A 50 -2.13 6.90 -11.26
CA ASP A 50 -2.21 7.80 -12.43
C ASP A 50 -0.91 8.60 -12.65
N ALA A 51 -0.06 8.77 -11.61
CA ALA A 51 1.24 9.41 -11.74
C ALA A 51 2.35 8.45 -12.22
N LEU A 52 2.18 7.14 -11.98
CA LEU A 52 3.11 6.10 -12.40
C LEU A 52 2.78 5.53 -13.78
N ASP A 53 1.50 5.48 -14.15
CA ASP A 53 0.99 5.05 -15.47
C ASP A 53 1.30 6.13 -16.51
N LEU A 54 2.53 6.12 -17.04
CA LEU A 54 3.07 7.19 -17.87
C LEU A 54 2.56 7.11 -19.30
N ASP A 55 2.24 5.90 -19.78
CA ASP A 55 1.70 5.70 -21.12
C ASP A 55 0.17 5.62 -21.18
N GLY A 56 -0.50 5.51 -20.02
CA GLY A 56 -1.95 5.56 -19.89
C GLY A 56 -2.64 4.28 -20.36
N ASP A 57 -1.94 3.14 -20.37
CA ASP A 57 -2.47 1.85 -20.80
C ASP A 57 -3.26 1.13 -19.70
N GLY A 58 -3.23 1.65 -18.47
CA GLY A 58 -3.95 1.10 -17.31
C GLY A 58 -3.19 0.00 -16.57
N PHE A 59 -1.90 -0.18 -16.86
CA PHE A 59 -0.99 -1.08 -16.17
C PHE A 59 0.24 -0.31 -15.68
N LEU A 60 0.89 -0.80 -14.63
CA LEU A 60 2.22 -0.33 -14.24
C LEU A 60 3.25 -1.38 -14.65
N SER A 61 3.99 -1.07 -15.70
CA SER A 61 5.11 -1.87 -16.18
C SER A 61 6.33 -1.76 -15.26
N GLN A 62 7.31 -2.65 -15.44
CA GLN A 62 8.59 -2.57 -14.72
C GLN A 62 9.29 -1.23 -14.95
N SER A 63 9.18 -0.64 -16.14
CA SER A 63 9.78 0.66 -16.45
C SER A 63 9.15 1.82 -15.69
N GLU A 64 7.90 1.66 -15.24
CA GLU A 64 7.12 2.70 -14.56
C GLU A 64 7.17 2.53 -13.05
N ALA A 65 7.03 1.30 -12.57
CA ALA A 65 6.84 1.01 -11.15
C ALA A 65 7.60 -0.24 -10.71
N ALA A 66 8.90 -0.33 -11.05
CA ALA A 66 9.75 -1.47 -10.70
C ALA A 66 9.72 -1.84 -9.21
N ARG A 67 9.63 -0.82 -8.33
CA ARG A 67 9.55 -1.01 -6.88
C ARG A 67 8.22 -1.65 -6.49
N GLU A 68 7.12 -1.21 -7.08
CA GLU A 68 5.77 -1.68 -6.80
C GLU A 68 5.58 -3.10 -7.33
N GLU A 69 6.10 -3.40 -8.52
CA GLU A 69 6.12 -4.75 -9.07
C GLU A 69 6.90 -5.70 -8.14
N ALA A 70 8.10 -5.30 -7.71
CA ALA A 70 8.91 -6.10 -6.80
C ALA A 70 8.22 -6.39 -5.46
N ARG A 71 7.53 -5.41 -4.89
CA ARG A 71 6.75 -5.59 -3.66
C ARG A 71 5.56 -6.52 -3.85
N THR A 72 4.85 -6.37 -4.96
CA THR A 72 3.74 -7.25 -5.34
C THR A 72 4.19 -8.72 -5.43
N MET A 73 5.38 -8.96 -6.02
CA MET A 73 5.98 -10.29 -6.09
C MET A 73 6.35 -10.83 -4.71
N ILE A 74 6.84 -9.98 -3.79
CA ILE A 74 7.11 -10.37 -2.39
C ILE A 74 5.82 -10.78 -1.66
N ASP A 75 4.72 -10.10 -1.92
CA ASP A 75 3.41 -10.39 -1.34
C ASP A 75 2.69 -11.57 -2.01
N GLY A 76 3.30 -12.17 -3.04
CA GLY A 76 2.79 -13.36 -3.73
C GLY A 76 1.62 -13.08 -4.67
N ILE A 77 1.43 -11.82 -5.06
CA ILE A 77 0.42 -11.42 -6.03
C ILE A 77 0.97 -11.67 -7.44
N VAL A 78 0.16 -12.35 -8.27
CA VAL A 78 0.54 -12.70 -9.65
C VAL A 78 0.27 -11.53 -10.58
N ILE A 79 1.31 -11.10 -11.29
CA ILE A 79 1.26 -9.96 -12.23
C ILE A 79 1.14 -10.50 -13.66
N GLY A 80 0.37 -9.82 -14.51
CA GLY A 80 0.24 -10.17 -15.92
C GLY A 80 1.45 -9.71 -16.74
N GLU A 81 1.55 -10.16 -18.00
CA GLU A 81 2.67 -9.77 -18.90
C GLU A 81 2.77 -8.25 -19.12
N GLN A 82 1.67 -7.52 -18.95
CA GLN A 82 1.59 -6.07 -19.12
C GLN A 82 2.01 -5.30 -17.85
N GLY A 83 2.13 -5.97 -16.70
CA GLY A 83 2.42 -5.32 -15.43
C GLY A 83 1.23 -5.31 -14.46
N LEU A 84 1.35 -4.47 -13.42
CA LEU A 84 0.41 -4.40 -12.31
C LEU A 84 -0.87 -3.69 -12.74
N THR A 85 -2.02 -4.33 -12.57
CA THR A 85 -3.30 -3.66 -12.83
C THR A 85 -3.58 -2.59 -11.78
N ARG A 86 -4.43 -1.62 -12.12
CA ARG A 86 -4.95 -0.64 -11.18
C ARG A 86 -5.50 -1.27 -9.90
N ASP A 87 -6.37 -2.28 -10.02
CA ASP A 87 -6.98 -2.91 -8.86
C ASP A 87 -5.94 -3.57 -7.94
N GLN A 88 -4.94 -4.24 -8.52
CA GLN A 88 -3.85 -4.84 -7.76
C GLN A 88 -3.00 -3.77 -7.04
N PHE A 89 -2.70 -2.65 -7.71
CA PHE A 89 -1.99 -1.53 -7.09
C PHE A 89 -2.78 -0.93 -5.92
N LEU A 90 -4.07 -0.70 -6.11
CA LEU A 90 -4.94 -0.13 -5.06
C LEU A 90 -5.06 -1.07 -3.85
N GLU A 91 -5.01 -2.39 -4.04
CA GLU A 91 -5.01 -3.38 -2.96
C GLU A 91 -3.76 -3.27 -2.08
N VAL A 92 -2.58 -3.08 -2.69
CA VAL A 92 -1.31 -3.09 -1.98
C VAL A 92 -0.88 -1.73 -1.42
N CYS A 93 -1.28 -0.64 -2.07
CA CYS A 93 -0.80 0.71 -1.82
C CYS A 93 -1.14 1.26 -0.41
N ASP A 94 -2.23 0.81 0.23
CA ASP A 94 -2.60 1.22 1.59
C ASP A 94 -1.94 0.36 2.69
N SER A 95 -1.20 -0.68 2.33
CA SER A 95 -0.62 -1.56 3.33
C SER A 95 0.54 -0.89 4.07
N HIS A 96 0.46 -0.84 5.41
CA HIS A 96 1.47 -0.16 6.23
C HIS A 96 2.89 -0.74 6.07
N THR A 97 2.96 -2.05 5.77
CA THR A 97 4.18 -2.80 5.42
C THR A 97 4.88 -2.25 4.17
N TRP A 98 4.17 -1.51 3.32
CA TRP A 98 4.73 -0.88 2.13
C TRP A 98 5.42 0.46 2.36
N SER A 99 5.05 1.16 3.43
CA SER A 99 5.53 2.52 3.72
C SER A 99 6.80 2.58 4.56
N GLN A 100 7.10 1.54 5.36
CA GLN A 100 8.25 1.51 6.26
C GLN A 100 9.36 0.62 5.67
N SER A 101 10.42 1.25 5.14
CA SER A 101 11.56 0.55 4.53
C SER A 101 12.84 0.80 5.33
N ALA A 102 12.89 0.29 6.55
CA ALA A 102 14.07 0.39 7.40
C ALA A 102 14.51 -1.02 7.86
N PRO A 103 15.82 -1.31 7.84
CA PRO A 103 16.33 -2.58 8.33
C PRO A 103 16.14 -2.69 9.83
N GLU A 104 15.91 -3.93 10.30
CA GLU A 104 15.99 -4.26 11.71
C GLU A 104 17.33 -3.79 12.30
N SER A 105 17.30 -3.33 13.56
CA SER A 105 18.52 -2.91 14.24
C SER A 105 19.50 -4.08 14.37
N GLY A 106 20.71 -3.91 13.84
CA GLY A 106 21.75 -4.94 13.83
C GLY A 106 21.80 -5.80 12.56
N ALA A 107 20.91 -5.57 11.59
CA ALA A 107 21.03 -6.18 10.26
C ALA A 107 22.33 -5.71 9.54
N PRO A 108 22.88 -6.51 8.60
CA PRO A 108 22.36 -7.80 8.13
C PRO A 108 22.66 -8.94 9.11
N PHE A 109 21.74 -9.89 9.24
CA PHE A 109 21.91 -11.06 10.11
C PHE A 109 22.43 -12.28 9.35
N GLU A 110 23.50 -12.90 9.84
CA GLU A 110 24.01 -14.17 9.30
C GLU A 110 23.00 -15.31 9.48
N GLY A 111 22.92 -16.20 8.49
CA GLY A 111 22.04 -17.37 8.53
C GLY A 111 21.74 -17.96 7.17
N ALA A 112 21.28 -19.22 7.14
CA ALA A 112 20.94 -19.88 5.88
C ALA A 112 19.81 -19.13 5.15
N ASN A 113 20.10 -18.66 3.94
CA ASN A 113 19.17 -17.92 3.11
C ASN A 113 18.40 -18.86 2.18
N SER A 114 17.07 -18.75 2.17
CA SER A 114 16.20 -19.54 1.31
C SER A 114 15.73 -18.78 0.07
N PHE A 115 16.03 -17.49 -0.05
CA PHE A 115 15.67 -16.71 -1.22
C PHE A 115 16.50 -17.13 -2.43
N THR A 116 15.86 -17.17 -3.60
CA THR A 116 16.58 -17.13 -4.87
C THR A 116 17.25 -15.76 -5.05
N GLU A 117 18.18 -15.67 -6.00
CA GLU A 117 18.82 -14.40 -6.38
C GLU A 117 17.78 -13.35 -6.79
N GLU A 118 16.78 -13.76 -7.58
CA GLU A 118 15.66 -12.94 -8.03
C GLU A 118 14.81 -12.44 -6.86
N GLN A 119 14.45 -13.32 -5.92
CA GLN A 119 13.69 -12.92 -4.72
C GLN A 119 14.45 -11.95 -3.81
N ALA A 120 15.79 -12.03 -3.79
CA ALA A 120 16.62 -11.08 -3.06
C ALA A 120 16.73 -9.73 -3.80
N ARG A 121 16.79 -9.75 -5.14
CA ARG A 121 16.74 -8.56 -5.98
C ARG A 121 15.41 -7.81 -5.81
N ASP A 122 14.29 -8.52 -5.81
CA ASP A 122 12.97 -7.91 -5.60
C ASP A 122 12.90 -7.20 -4.25
N ARG A 123 13.49 -7.80 -3.20
CA ARG A 123 13.58 -7.15 -1.88
C ARG A 123 14.40 -5.87 -1.94
N ALA A 124 15.54 -5.88 -2.61
CA ALA A 124 16.34 -4.66 -2.79
C ALA A 124 15.55 -3.56 -3.54
N MET A 125 14.86 -3.92 -4.62
CA MET A 125 14.04 -2.99 -5.40
C MET A 125 12.87 -2.42 -4.59
N ALA A 126 12.18 -3.28 -3.84
CA ALA A 126 11.15 -2.87 -2.89
C ALA A 126 11.67 -1.81 -1.91
N TRP A 127 12.94 -1.91 -1.51
CA TRP A 127 13.60 -0.98 -0.57
C TRP A 127 14.25 0.22 -1.27
N ASN A 128 13.69 0.63 -2.41
CA ASN A 128 14.08 1.82 -3.17
C ASN A 128 15.51 1.75 -3.75
N VAL A 129 16.06 0.53 -3.91
CA VAL A 129 17.33 0.33 -4.60
C VAL A 129 17.06 0.11 -6.08
N SER A 130 17.51 1.03 -6.91
CA SER A 130 17.47 0.92 -8.38
C SER A 130 18.78 0.35 -8.92
N ASN A 131 18.80 -0.05 -10.20
CA ASN A 131 20.00 -0.57 -10.89
C ASN A 131 20.72 -1.68 -10.10
N VAL A 132 19.96 -2.57 -9.46
CA VAL A 132 20.53 -3.66 -8.64
C VAL A 132 21.39 -4.55 -9.53
N SER A 133 22.65 -4.78 -9.15
CA SER A 133 23.56 -5.67 -9.88
C SER A 133 23.12 -7.13 -9.78
N GLN A 134 23.84 -8.04 -10.42
CA GLN A 134 23.77 -9.46 -10.02
C GLN A 134 24.10 -9.57 -8.53
N LEU A 135 23.32 -10.36 -7.79
CA LEU A 135 23.59 -10.66 -6.38
C LEU A 135 24.33 -11.98 -6.26
N THR A 136 25.30 -12.03 -5.35
CA THR A 136 26.04 -13.26 -5.01
C THR A 136 25.78 -13.59 -3.55
N LEU A 137 25.34 -14.81 -3.28
CA LEU A 137 25.20 -15.32 -1.92
C LEU A 137 26.60 -15.59 -1.36
N ASP A 138 26.90 -15.02 -0.21
CA ASP A 138 28.19 -15.23 0.46
C ASP A 138 28.15 -16.37 1.49
N ASP A 139 29.30 -16.62 2.13
CA ASP A 139 29.46 -17.67 3.13
C ASP A 139 28.69 -17.41 4.44
N GLN A 140 28.20 -16.18 4.67
CA GLN A 140 27.36 -15.80 5.81
C GLN A 140 25.86 -15.96 5.51
N GLY A 141 25.50 -16.32 4.27
CA GLY A 141 24.12 -16.40 3.80
C GLY A 141 23.50 -15.03 3.49
N ILE A 142 24.33 -14.05 3.15
CA ILE A 142 23.91 -12.71 2.75
C ILE A 142 24.06 -12.58 1.24
N TRP A 143 22.98 -12.16 0.56
CA TRP A 143 23.05 -11.77 -0.84
C TRP A 143 23.74 -10.41 -0.95
N ARG A 144 24.83 -10.34 -1.72
CA ARG A 144 25.66 -9.14 -1.90
C ARG A 144 25.64 -8.65 -3.33
N GLY A 145 25.56 -7.33 -3.50
CA GLY A 145 25.73 -6.67 -4.79
C GLY A 145 25.87 -5.17 -4.64
N THR A 146 25.56 -4.46 -5.72
CA THR A 146 25.48 -3.00 -5.75
C THR A 146 24.14 -2.53 -6.29
N GLY A 147 23.85 -1.26 -6.10
CA GLY A 147 22.67 -0.60 -6.64
C GLY A 147 22.80 0.90 -6.53
N THR A 148 21.68 1.60 -6.69
CA THR A 148 21.61 3.05 -6.63
C THR A 148 20.45 3.48 -5.74
N VAL A 149 20.74 4.37 -4.79
CA VAL A 149 19.73 5.06 -3.96
C VAL A 149 19.96 6.56 -4.15
N ASP A 150 18.91 7.30 -4.51
CA ASP A 150 18.97 8.76 -4.75
C ASP A 150 20.09 9.19 -5.70
N GLY A 151 20.31 8.38 -6.76
CA GLY A 151 21.36 8.60 -7.74
C GLY A 151 22.80 8.30 -7.26
N GLN A 152 22.97 7.85 -6.02
CA GLN A 152 24.28 7.49 -5.45
C GLN A 152 24.50 5.97 -5.47
N PRO A 153 25.69 5.51 -5.84
CA PRO A 153 26.02 4.08 -5.81
C PRO A 153 26.09 3.58 -4.38
N VAL A 154 25.46 2.44 -4.11
CA VAL A 154 25.45 1.76 -2.81
C VAL A 154 25.88 0.31 -2.96
N SER A 155 26.53 -0.22 -1.92
CA SER A 155 26.58 -1.67 -1.68
C SER A 155 25.26 -2.13 -1.09
N VAL A 156 24.79 -3.30 -1.51
CA VAL A 156 23.52 -3.91 -1.10
C VAL A 156 23.82 -5.22 -0.38
N ALA A 157 23.17 -5.42 0.76
CA ALA A 157 23.14 -6.69 1.49
C ALA A 157 21.69 -7.08 1.80
N VAL A 158 21.29 -8.29 1.41
CA VAL A 158 19.97 -8.85 1.73
C VAL A 158 20.13 -10.11 2.59
N ASP A 159 19.59 -10.07 3.80
CA ASP A 159 19.69 -11.19 4.74
C ASP A 159 18.54 -12.19 4.63
N TYR A 160 18.62 -13.31 5.36
CA TYR A 160 17.62 -14.39 5.32
C TYR A 160 16.25 -13.99 5.89
N ARG A 161 16.17 -12.88 6.64
CA ARG A 161 14.91 -12.34 7.18
C ARG A 161 14.27 -11.37 6.20
N GLY A 162 14.99 -10.99 5.15
CA GLY A 162 14.54 -10.04 4.15
C GLY A 162 14.87 -8.59 4.47
N ASN A 163 15.78 -8.33 5.43
CA ASN A 163 16.30 -6.97 5.60
C ASN A 163 17.17 -6.60 4.41
N VAL A 164 17.05 -5.35 3.94
CA VAL A 164 17.97 -4.77 2.95
C VAL A 164 18.79 -3.69 3.64
N VAL A 165 20.10 -3.89 3.67
CA VAL A 165 21.06 -2.91 4.18
C VAL A 165 21.79 -2.30 3.00
N THR A 166 21.78 -0.98 2.93
CA THR A 166 22.54 -0.21 1.95
C THR A 166 23.62 0.59 2.65
N THR A 167 24.82 0.60 2.07
CA THR A 167 25.92 1.47 2.49
C THR A 167 26.47 2.18 1.27
N PRO A 168 27.01 3.40 1.40
CA PRO A 168 27.72 4.04 0.29
C PRO A 168 28.75 3.08 -0.31
N ALA A 169 28.73 2.90 -1.64
CA ALA A 169 29.69 2.03 -2.28
C ALA A 169 31.11 2.58 -2.06
N ALA A 170 32.07 1.70 -1.76
CA ALA A 170 33.47 2.09 -1.79
C ALA A 170 33.83 2.52 -3.23
N GLN A 171 34.36 3.73 -3.36
CA GLN A 171 34.85 4.29 -4.63
C GLN A 171 36.14 3.60 -5.08
#